data_AF-A0A830F5P9-F1
#
_entry.id   AF-A0A830F5P9-F1
#
_cell.length_a   1.000
_cell.length_b   1.000
_cell.length_c   1.000
_cell.angle_alpha   90.00
_cell.angle_beta   90.00
_cell.angle_gamma   90.00
#
_symmetry.space_group_name_H-M   'P 1'
#
loop_
_entity.id
_entity.type
_entity.pdbx_description
1 polymer ?
#
loop_
_entity_poly.entity_id
_entity_poly.type
_entity_poly.pdbx_seq_one_letter_code
_entity_poly.pdbx_strand_id
1 'polypeptide(L)'
;MTELEQTPVSRATVADVAADTDLSADALRAALGDLQSLASDSPGVASVDDLVYEWRTAFRDDPLVERTPDAYHLAVPARVWADFAERLDWSDAERDAVEAVHTAAFAPEHDDTAARPLVLGR
;
A
#
# COMPACT_ATOMS: atom_id res chain seq x y z
N MET A 1 20.25 15.85 -4.82
CA MET A 1 18.81 15.61 -4.98
C MET A 1 18.51 14.45 -4.04
N THR A 2 18.12 14.78 -2.82
CA THR A 2 18.15 13.88 -1.65
C THR A 2 17.09 12.80 -1.76
N GLU A 3 17.52 11.55 -1.68
CA GLU A 3 16.76 10.29 -1.67
C GLU A 3 15.82 10.16 -0.44
N LEU A 4 14.81 11.03 -0.29
CA LEU A 4 13.95 11.06 0.90
C LEU A 4 12.43 10.96 0.68
N GLU A 5 11.92 10.68 -0.53
CA GLU A 5 10.47 10.81 -0.83
C GLU A 5 9.80 9.61 -1.54
N GLN A 6 10.34 8.38 -1.45
CA GLN A 6 9.83 7.25 -2.25
C GLN A 6 8.67 6.46 -1.60
N THR A 7 7.90 7.05 -0.68
CA THR A 7 6.67 6.41 -0.15
C THR A 7 5.70 7.49 0.31
N PRO A 8 4.40 7.43 -0.06
CA PRO A 8 3.38 8.39 0.39
C PRO A 8 3.10 8.32 1.90
N VAL A 9 3.67 7.33 2.59
CA VAL A 9 3.51 7.14 4.03
C VAL A 9 4.63 7.83 4.82
N SER A 10 4.24 8.57 5.86
CA SER A 10 5.17 9.34 6.70
C SER A 10 6.10 8.45 7.52
N ARG A 11 7.36 8.88 7.69
CA ARG A 11 8.35 8.17 8.53
C ARG A 11 7.91 7.98 9.99
N ALA A 12 7.10 8.91 10.51
CA ALA A 12 6.53 8.84 11.85
C ALA A 12 5.55 7.66 11.97
N THR A 13 4.64 7.50 10.99
CA THR A 13 3.69 6.37 10.93
C THR A 13 4.43 5.03 10.87
N VAL A 14 5.48 4.93 10.06
CA VAL A 14 6.31 3.72 10.00
C VAL A 14 6.96 3.43 11.35
N ALA A 15 7.50 4.46 12.02
CA ALA A 15 8.16 4.29 13.31
C ALA A 15 7.18 3.87 14.43
N ASP A 16 5.95 4.36 14.38
CA ASP A 16 4.87 4.00 15.30
C ASP A 16 4.50 2.52 15.13
N VAL A 17 4.18 2.08 13.91
CA VAL A 17 3.86 0.66 13.64
C VAL A 17 5.04 -0.27 13.91
N ALA A 18 6.27 0.15 13.62
CA ALA A 18 7.47 -0.62 13.95
C ALA A 18 7.67 -0.78 15.47
N ALA A 19 7.12 0.10 16.31
CA ALA A 19 7.18 -0.04 17.76
C ALA A 19 6.19 -1.10 18.29
N ASP A 20 5.11 -1.35 17.56
CA ASP A 20 4.05 -2.32 17.91
C ASP A 20 4.19 -3.67 17.18
N THR A 21 5.22 -3.84 16.35
CA THR A 21 5.48 -5.06 15.57
C THR A 21 6.89 -5.59 15.80
N ASP A 22 7.15 -6.85 15.42
CA ASP A 22 8.48 -7.45 15.49
C ASP A 22 9.45 -6.95 14.39
N LEU A 23 9.01 -6.04 13.51
CA LEU A 23 9.81 -5.52 12.41
C LEU A 23 10.47 -4.19 12.76
N SER A 24 11.76 -4.07 12.40
CA SER A 24 12.45 -2.79 12.45
C SER A 24 11.85 -1.79 11.46
N ALA A 25 11.91 -0.50 11.81
CA ALA A 25 11.44 0.57 10.92
C ALA A 25 12.16 0.59 9.57
N ASP A 26 13.42 0.14 9.48
CA ASP A 26 14.14 0.03 8.21
C ASP A 26 13.65 -1.13 7.35
N ALA A 27 13.41 -2.31 7.95
CA ALA A 27 12.81 -3.44 7.25
C ALA A 27 11.41 -3.08 6.70
N LEU A 28 10.61 -2.38 7.51
CA LEU A 28 9.27 -1.95 7.11
C LEU A 28 9.31 -0.91 5.97
N ARG A 29 10.30 0.00 5.95
CA ARG A 29 10.51 0.91 4.80
C ARG A 29 10.94 0.18 3.54
N ALA A 30 11.82 -0.81 3.67
CA ALA A 30 12.24 -1.62 2.53
C ALA A 30 11.02 -2.32 1.91
N ALA A 31 10.21 -3.00 2.74
CA ALA A 31 8.97 -3.65 2.30
C ALA A 31 7.98 -2.68 1.63
N LEU A 32 7.75 -1.49 2.20
CA LEU A 32 6.91 -0.46 1.59
C LEU A 32 7.46 -0.01 0.22
N GLY A 33 8.78 0.14 0.10
CA GLY A 33 9.45 0.48 -1.14
C GLY A 33 9.34 -0.61 -2.21
N ASP A 34 9.47 -1.87 -1.81
CA ASP A 34 9.29 -3.03 -2.69
C ASP A 34 7.84 -3.13 -3.20
N LEU A 35 6.85 -2.93 -2.32
CA LEU A 35 5.44 -2.86 -2.71
C LEU A 35 5.17 -1.71 -3.68
N GLN A 36 5.68 -0.52 -3.39
CA GLN A 36 5.52 0.64 -4.27
C GLN A 36 6.17 0.37 -5.64
N SER A 37 7.35 -0.24 -5.66
CA SER A 37 8.05 -0.59 -6.90
C SER A 37 7.26 -1.61 -7.70
N LEU A 38 6.73 -2.66 -7.05
CA LEU A 38 5.91 -3.66 -7.69
C LEU A 38 4.59 -3.09 -8.22
N ALA A 39 3.97 -2.14 -7.50
CA ALA A 39 2.77 -1.45 -7.96
C ALA A 39 3.04 -0.56 -9.19
N SER A 40 4.21 0.08 -9.25
CA SER A 40 4.61 0.93 -10.38
C SER A 40 5.08 0.16 -11.61
N ASP A 41 5.55 -1.08 -11.46
CA ASP A 41 6.16 -1.90 -12.53
C ASP A 41 5.55 -3.32 -12.61
N SER A 42 4.23 -3.42 -12.45
CA SER A 42 3.52 -4.70 -12.59
C SER A 42 3.37 -5.08 -14.07
N PRO A 43 3.50 -6.36 -14.47
CA PRO A 43 3.37 -6.78 -15.87
C PRO A 43 2.03 -6.36 -16.48
N GLY A 44 2.09 -5.53 -17.53
CA GLY A 44 0.92 -4.96 -18.21
C GLY A 44 0.55 -3.55 -17.74
N VAL A 45 1.23 -3.04 -16.72
CA VAL A 45 1.03 -1.73 -16.09
C VAL A 45 2.34 -0.95 -16.18
N ALA A 46 2.30 0.26 -16.72
CA ALA A 46 3.48 1.11 -16.87
C ALA A 46 3.61 2.16 -15.74
N SER A 47 2.58 2.29 -14.90
CA SER A 47 2.50 3.30 -13.85
C SER A 47 1.43 2.94 -12.80
N VAL A 48 1.51 3.56 -11.62
CA VAL A 48 0.44 3.45 -10.62
C VAL A 48 -0.89 4.01 -11.15
N ASP A 49 -0.87 5.05 -11.99
CA ASP A 49 -2.09 5.57 -12.62
C ASP A 49 -2.78 4.51 -13.49
N ASP A 50 -2.03 3.71 -14.27
CA ASP A 50 -2.56 2.60 -15.06
C ASP A 50 -3.12 1.49 -14.15
N LEU A 51 -2.42 1.14 -13.07
CA LEU A 51 -2.87 0.11 -12.11
C LEU A 51 -4.21 0.50 -11.48
N VAL A 52 -4.31 1.74 -10.99
CA VAL A 52 -5.53 2.24 -10.37
C VAL A 52 -6.65 2.28 -11.40
N TYR A 53 -6.40 2.73 -12.62
CA TYR A 53 -7.41 2.72 -13.68
C TYR A 53 -7.92 1.31 -13.98
N GLU A 54 -7.02 0.32 -14.05
CA GLU A 54 -7.37 -1.09 -14.23
C GLU A 54 -8.27 -1.58 -13.09
N TRP A 55 -7.87 -1.37 -11.82
CA TRP A 55 -8.63 -1.83 -10.67
C TRP A 55 -10.03 -1.21 -10.58
N ARG A 56 -10.16 0.08 -10.91
CA ARG A 56 -11.47 0.76 -10.99
C ARG A 56 -12.40 0.17 -12.05
N THR A 57 -11.83 -0.48 -13.06
CA THR A 57 -12.60 -1.16 -14.12
C THR A 57 -12.86 -2.63 -13.79
N ALA A 58 -11.93 -3.29 -13.09
CA ALA A 58 -11.96 -4.72 -12.82
C ALA A 58 -12.71 -5.11 -11.55
N PHE A 59 -12.73 -4.24 -10.53
CA PHE A 59 -13.45 -4.50 -9.29
C PHE A 59 -14.93 -4.14 -9.42
N ARG A 60 -15.76 -4.83 -8.62
CA ARG A 60 -17.20 -4.56 -8.56
C ARG A 60 -17.48 -3.18 -7.99
N ASP A 61 -16.73 -2.81 -6.96
CA ASP A 61 -16.82 -1.56 -6.24
C ASP A 61 -15.57 -0.73 -6.57
N ASP A 62 -15.74 0.59 -6.69
CA ASP A 62 -14.64 1.50 -7.01
C ASP A 62 -13.66 1.55 -5.83
N PRO A 63 -12.42 1.05 -5.98
CA PRO A 63 -11.45 1.04 -4.89
C PRO A 63 -10.88 2.43 -4.60
N LEU A 64 -11.05 3.42 -5.48
CA LEU A 64 -10.48 4.75 -5.27
C LEU A 64 -11.31 5.56 -4.27
N VAL A 65 -10.73 5.82 -3.10
CA VAL A 65 -11.38 6.64 -2.06
C VAL A 65 -11.01 8.10 -2.21
N GLU A 66 -9.71 8.38 -2.32
CA GLU A 66 -9.20 9.74 -2.49
C GLU A 66 -8.00 9.76 -3.45
N ARG A 67 -7.91 10.82 -4.26
CA ARG A 67 -6.75 11.11 -5.10
C ARG A 67 -6.18 12.46 -4.69
N THR A 68 -4.92 12.46 -4.29
CA THR A 68 -4.14 13.68 -4.03
C THR A 68 -3.17 13.93 -5.19
N PRO A 69 -2.46 15.09 -5.20
CA PRO A 69 -1.40 15.31 -6.17
C PRO A 69 -0.33 14.23 -6.13
N ASP A 70 0.00 13.74 -4.93
CA ASP A 70 1.16 12.89 -4.65
C ASP A 70 0.81 11.40 -4.47
N ALA A 71 -0.46 11.05 -4.19
CA ALA A 71 -0.86 9.68 -3.85
C ALA A 71 -2.29 9.31 -4.26
N TYR A 72 -2.53 8.00 -4.35
CA TYR A 72 -3.83 7.36 -4.42
C TYR A 72 -4.13 6.66 -3.10
N HIS A 73 -5.29 6.96 -2.52
CA HIS A 73 -5.82 6.33 -1.31
C HIS A 73 -6.93 5.37 -1.71
N LEU A 74 -6.73 4.09 -1.44
CA LEU A 74 -7.54 3.01 -1.97
C LEU A 74 -8.14 2.15 -0.84
N ALA A 75 -9.32 1.60 -1.09
CA ALA A 75 -9.95 0.55 -0.32
C ALA A 75 -10.00 -0.71 -1.19
N VAL A 76 -9.00 -1.59 -1.04
CA VAL A 76 -8.82 -2.75 -1.93
C VAL A 76 -9.32 -4.05 -1.30
N PRO A 77 -9.80 -5.03 -2.08
CA PRO A 77 -10.15 -6.34 -1.55
C PRO A 77 -8.94 -7.06 -0.91
N ALA A 78 -9.17 -7.87 0.13
CA ALA A 78 -8.11 -8.61 0.82
C ALA A 78 -7.23 -9.52 -0.07
N ARG A 79 -7.73 -9.93 -1.24
CA ARG A 79 -6.96 -10.69 -2.25
C ARG A 79 -5.82 -9.88 -2.86
N VAL A 80 -5.92 -8.55 -2.92
CA VAL A 80 -4.85 -7.69 -3.45
C VAL A 80 -3.64 -7.75 -2.51
N TRP A 81 -3.87 -7.69 -1.20
CA TRP A 81 -2.83 -7.88 -0.20
C TRP A 81 -2.20 -9.28 -0.24
N ALA A 82 -3.00 -10.32 -0.50
CA ALA A 82 -2.48 -11.67 -0.67
C ALA A 82 -1.59 -11.79 -1.92
N ASP A 83 -1.96 -11.15 -3.03
CA ASP A 83 -1.16 -11.13 -4.27
C ASP A 83 0.19 -10.42 -4.07
N PHE A 84 0.20 -9.24 -3.41
CA PHE A 84 1.45 -8.57 -3.07
C PHE A 84 2.35 -9.43 -2.19
N ALA A 85 1.79 -10.03 -1.13
CA ALA A 85 2.56 -10.87 -0.22
C ALA A 85 3.16 -12.09 -0.94
N GLU A 86 2.40 -12.73 -1.84
CA GLU A 86 2.90 -13.86 -2.64
C GLU A 86 4.03 -13.43 -3.58
N ARG A 87 3.87 -12.31 -4.28
CA ARG A 87 4.84 -11.84 -5.28
C ARG A 87 6.14 -11.29 -4.66
N LEU A 88 6.05 -10.78 -3.43
CA LEU A 88 7.19 -10.26 -2.67
C LEU A 88 7.78 -11.28 -1.70
N ASP A 89 7.24 -12.51 -1.67
CA ASP A 89 7.64 -13.59 -0.76
C ASP A 89 7.57 -13.18 0.73
N TRP A 90 6.57 -12.39 1.08
CA TRP A 90 6.37 -11.91 2.45
C TRP A 90 5.80 -12.99 3.36
N SER A 91 6.30 -13.00 4.59
CA SER A 91 5.68 -13.69 5.72
C SER A 91 4.36 -13.02 6.09
N ASP A 92 3.48 -13.76 6.79
CA ASP A 92 2.24 -13.17 7.34
C ASP A 92 2.53 -11.94 8.22
N ALA A 93 3.60 -12.00 9.04
CA ALA A 93 4.01 -10.88 9.88
C ALA A 93 4.46 -9.63 9.08
N GLU A 94 5.10 -9.82 7.93
CA GLU A 94 5.50 -8.72 7.04
C GLU A 94 4.29 -8.10 6.37
N ARG A 95 3.39 -8.94 5.86
CA ARG A 95 2.11 -8.49 5.30
C ARG A 95 1.30 -7.70 6.34
N ASP A 96 1.10 -8.26 7.54
CA ASP A 96 0.31 -7.62 8.60
C ASP A 96 0.91 -6.28 9.02
N ALA A 97 2.23 -6.19 9.17
CA ALA A 97 2.91 -4.95 9.52
C ALA A 97 2.80 -3.89 8.42
N VAL A 98 2.96 -4.26 7.15
CA VAL A 98 2.79 -3.32 6.03
C VAL A 98 1.34 -2.87 5.93
N GLU A 99 0.37 -3.78 6.01
CA GLU A 99 -1.06 -3.45 6.01
C GLU A 99 -1.42 -2.50 7.17
N ALA A 100 -0.84 -2.71 8.35
CA ALA A 100 -1.00 -1.82 9.50
C ALA A 100 -0.45 -0.42 9.23
N VAL A 101 0.69 -0.29 8.52
CA VAL A 101 1.20 1.03 8.10
C VAL A 101 0.24 1.75 7.17
N HIS A 102 -0.30 1.06 6.16
CA HIS A 102 -1.27 1.68 5.25
C HIS A 102 -2.57 2.05 5.96
N THR A 103 -3.02 1.22 6.90
CA THR A 103 -4.20 1.50 7.74
C THR A 103 -3.99 2.70 8.64
N ALA A 104 -2.82 2.83 9.27
CA ALA A 104 -2.48 3.98 10.11
C ALA A 104 -2.29 5.26 9.28
N ALA A 105 -1.79 5.15 8.04
CA ALA A 105 -1.65 6.27 7.12
C ALA A 105 -3.01 6.75 6.58
N PHE A 106 -3.95 5.82 6.41
CA PHE A 106 -5.25 6.09 5.85
C PHE A 106 -6.27 5.04 6.33
N ALA A 107 -7.18 5.45 7.21
CA ALA A 107 -8.34 4.64 7.57
C ALA A 107 -9.55 5.18 6.79
N PRO A 108 -10.04 4.47 5.75
CA PRO A 108 -11.23 4.89 5.03
C PRO A 108 -12.45 4.81 5.95
N GLU A 109 -13.29 5.84 5.93
CA GLU A 109 -14.64 5.75 6.45
C GLU A 109 -15.47 4.90 5.45
N HIS A 110 -15.44 3.58 5.57
CA HIS A 110 -16.25 2.67 4.74
C HIS A 110 -17.01 1.67 5.61
N ASP A 111 -18.30 1.46 5.29
CA ASP A 111 -19.18 0.48 5.94
C ASP A 111 -18.78 -0.98 5.60
N ASP A 112 -17.91 -1.18 4.61
CA ASP A 112 -17.48 -2.52 4.17
C ASP A 112 -16.20 -2.96 4.88
N THR A 113 -16.35 -3.86 5.86
CA THR A 113 -15.25 -4.38 6.69
C THR A 113 -14.29 -5.30 5.93
N ALA A 114 -14.57 -5.66 4.66
CA ALA A 114 -13.73 -6.55 3.88
C ALA A 114 -12.67 -5.81 3.03
N ALA A 115 -12.85 -4.51 2.82
CA ALA A 115 -11.86 -3.68 2.13
C ALA A 115 -10.72 -3.28 3.08
N ARG A 116 -9.49 -3.33 2.57
CA ARG A 116 -8.27 -2.99 3.31
C ARG A 116 -7.63 -1.73 2.71
N PRO A 117 -7.13 -0.80 3.54
CA PRO A 117 -6.55 0.44 3.04
C PRO A 117 -5.25 0.19 2.30
N LEU A 118 -5.01 0.91 1.21
CA LEU A 118 -3.74 0.90 0.48
C LEU A 118 -3.44 2.32 -0.02
N VAL A 119 -2.19 2.76 0.10
CA VAL A 119 -1.76 4.11 -0.29
C VAL A 119 -0.59 3.99 -1.25
N LEU A 120 -0.76 4.41 -2.50
CA LEU A 120 0.27 4.31 -3.54
C LEU A 120 0.71 5.70 -4.00
N GLY A 121 2.02 5.92 -4.09
CA GLY A 121 2.61 7.14 -4.62
C GLY A 121 2.41 7.23 -6.14
N ARG A 122 2.30 8.46 -6.66
CA ARG A 122 2.08 8.75 -8.08
C ARG A 122 3.35 9.15 -8.83
#